data_AF-A7RRF2-F1
#
_entry.id   AF-A7RRF2-F1
#
_cell.length_a   1.000
_cell.length_b   1.000
_cell.length_c   1.000
_cell.angle_alpha   90.00
_cell.angle_beta   90.00
_cell.angle_gamma   90.00
#
_symmetry.space_group_name_H-M   'P 1'
#
loop_
_entity.id
_entity.type
_entity.pdbx_description
1 polymer ?
#
loop_
_entity_poly.entity_id
_entity_poly.type
_entity_poly.pdbx_seq_one_letter_code
_entity_poly.pdbx_strand_id
1 'polypeptide(L)'
;YCCLSSVVILYTCLSSVVISYTCQSSVVILYTCLSSVVILYTCLSSAVILYTCLSSVVISYTCLSSAVILYTCLSSVVILYTCLSSVVISYTCLSSVVISYTCLSSVVILYTCLSSVVISYNCLSLVVISYTCLSWVVISYNC
;
A
#
# COMPACT_ATOMS: atom_id res chain seq x y z
N TYR A 1 -8.53 13.14 -9.25
CA TYR A 1 -9.76 12.75 -9.96
C TYR A 1 -10.80 12.25 -8.96
N CYS A 2 -12.08 12.58 -9.17
CA CYS A 2 -13.19 12.18 -8.30
C CYS A 2 -14.11 11.20 -9.03
N CYS A 3 -14.40 10.05 -8.41
CA CYS A 3 -15.27 9.02 -8.98
C CYS A 3 -16.41 8.65 -8.02
N LEU A 4 -17.65 8.69 -8.50
CA LEU A 4 -18.85 8.32 -7.71
C LEU A 4 -19.29 6.85 -7.85
N SER A 5 -18.83 6.15 -8.90
CA SER A 5 -19.25 4.77 -9.24
C SER A 5 -18.07 3.83 -9.45
N SER A 6 -18.33 2.57 -9.83
CA SER A 6 -17.29 1.59 -10.14
C SER A 6 -16.36 2.08 -11.24
N VAL A 7 -15.05 2.15 -10.98
CA VAL A 7 -14.04 2.52 -11.98
C VAL A 7 -12.93 1.49 -12.05
N VAL A 8 -12.54 1.16 -13.28
CA VAL A 8 -11.29 0.46 -13.57
C VAL A 8 -10.33 1.46 -14.19
N ILE A 9 -9.16 1.60 -13.59
CA ILE A 9 -8.15 2.56 -14.01
C ILE A 9 -6.85 1.81 -14.31
N LEU A 10 -6.26 2.10 -15.47
CA LEU A 10 -4.94 1.60 -15.84
C LEU A 10 -4.04 2.76 -16.21
N TYR A 11 -2.90 2.85 -15.52
CA TYR A 11 -1.87 3.85 -15.80
C TYR A 11 -0.52 3.19 -16.00
N THR A 12 0.13 3.61 -17.08
CA THR A 12 1.52 3.32 -17.41
C THR A 12 2.27 4.64 -17.43
N CYS A 13 3.32 4.76 -16.61
CA CYS A 13 4.10 5.99 -16.50
C CYS A 13 5.60 5.67 -16.59
N LEU A 14 6.31 6.35 -17.48
CA LEU A 14 7.77 6.23 -17.59
C LEU A 14 8.53 7.22 -16.70
N SER A 15 7.96 8.40 -16.44
CA SER A 15 8.61 9.51 -15.72
C SER A 15 7.95 9.78 -14.36
N SER A 16 8.43 10.83 -13.67
CA SER A 16 7.89 11.29 -12.40
C SER A 16 6.40 11.64 -12.52
N VAL A 17 5.57 11.05 -11.67
CA VAL A 17 4.13 11.30 -11.67
C VAL A 17 3.63 11.55 -10.26
N VAL A 18 2.80 12.58 -10.12
CA VAL A 18 2.04 12.88 -8.90
C VAL A 18 0.57 12.71 -9.23
N ILE A 19 -0.13 11.86 -8.50
CA ILE A 19 -1.56 11.68 -8.72
C ILE A 19 -2.34 11.64 -7.42
N SER A 20 -3.51 12.26 -7.47
CA SER A 20 -4.50 12.24 -6.41
C SER A 20 -5.84 11.69 -6.91
N TYR A 21 -6.39 10.73 -6.18
CA TYR A 21 -7.70 10.14 -6.47
C TYR A 21 -8.55 10.10 -5.22
N THR A 22 -9.82 10.39 -5.41
CA THR A 22 -10.86 10.21 -4.41
C THR A 22 -11.99 9.42 -5.05
N CYS A 23 -12.35 8.30 -4.42
CA CYS A 23 -13.39 7.43 -4.95
C CYS A 23 -14.36 7.01 -3.85
N GLN A 24 -15.66 7.13 -4.14
CA GLN A 24 -16.72 6.88 -3.16
C GLN A 24 -17.15 5.41 -3.10
N SER A 25 -17.01 4.68 -4.21
CA SER A 25 -17.49 3.31 -4.35
C SER A 25 -16.35 2.32 -4.67
N SER A 26 -16.62 1.27 -5.45
CA SER A 26 -15.62 0.27 -5.82
C SER A 26 -14.61 0.79 -6.82
N VAL A 27 -13.34 0.48 -6.60
CA VAL A 27 -12.28 0.81 -7.56
C VAL A 27 -11.33 -0.35 -7.74
N VAL A 28 -11.01 -0.62 -9.00
CA VAL A 28 -9.88 -1.46 -9.38
C VAL A 28 -8.84 -0.56 -10.03
N ILE A 29 -7.62 -0.57 -9.51
CA ILE A 29 -6.54 0.19 -10.13
C ILE A 29 -5.33 -0.69 -10.40
N LEU A 30 -4.77 -0.52 -11.59
CA LEU A 30 -3.51 -1.07 -11.98
C LEU A 30 -2.55 0.05 -12.36
N TYR A 31 -1.47 0.15 -11.60
CA TYR A 31 -0.39 1.10 -11.86
C TYR A 31 0.91 0.37 -12.18
N THR A 32 1.52 0.80 -13.27
CA THR A 32 2.85 0.39 -13.69
C THR A 32 3.70 1.64 -13.86
N CYS A 33 4.76 1.76 -13.08
CA CYS A 33 5.60 2.95 -13.10
C CYS A 33 7.08 2.61 -13.11
N LEU A 34 7.82 3.22 -14.03
CA LEU A 34 9.24 2.93 -14.22
C LEU A 34 10.15 3.74 -13.27
N SER A 35 9.77 4.98 -12.98
CA SER A 35 10.59 5.93 -12.21
C SER A 35 9.91 6.35 -10.89
N SER A 36 9.82 7.64 -10.60
CA SER A 36 9.37 8.16 -9.31
C SER A 36 7.86 8.40 -9.28
N VAL A 37 7.22 7.98 -8.20
CA VAL A 37 5.76 8.13 -8.08
C VAL A 37 5.38 8.60 -6.69
N VAL A 38 4.52 9.63 -6.67
CA VAL A 38 3.80 10.06 -5.47
C VAL A 38 2.31 9.86 -5.72
N ILE A 39 1.68 8.97 -4.97
CA ILE A 39 0.24 8.73 -5.06
C ILE A 39 -0.42 9.04 -3.72
N LEU A 40 -1.45 9.87 -3.78
CA LEU A 40 -2.40 10.04 -2.68
C LEU A 40 -3.74 9.49 -3.10
N TYR A 41 -4.21 8.50 -2.36
CA TYR A 41 -5.43 7.81 -2.69
C TYR A 41 -6.38 7.71 -1.51
N THR A 42 -7.63 8.10 -1.73
CA THR A 42 -8.70 7.94 -0.74
C THR A 42 -9.85 7.12 -1.32
N CYS A 43 -10.25 6.08 -0.59
CA CYS A 43 -11.39 5.23 -0.93
C CYS A 43 -12.37 5.12 0.22
N LEU A 44 -13.64 5.33 -0.07
CA LEU A 44 -14.69 5.24 0.95
C LEU A 44 -15.20 3.80 1.15
N SER A 45 -15.36 3.02 0.08
CA SER A 45 -15.85 1.64 0.18
C SER A 45 -14.78 0.59 -0.15
N SER A 46 -14.83 -0.04 -1.31
CA SER A 46 -13.96 -1.18 -1.66
C SER A 46 -12.88 -0.79 -2.65
N ALA A 47 -11.65 -1.20 -2.37
CA ALA A 47 -10.53 -1.01 -3.28
C ALA A 47 -9.76 -2.31 -3.53
N VAL A 48 -9.53 -2.62 -4.80
CA VAL A 48 -8.54 -3.62 -5.22
C VAL A 48 -7.47 -2.88 -5.98
N ILE A 49 -6.24 -2.91 -5.46
CA ILE A 49 -5.16 -2.19 -6.14
C ILE A 49 -3.93 -3.03 -6.30
N LEU A 50 -3.41 -2.99 -7.52
CA LEU A 50 -2.16 -3.59 -7.92
C LEU A 50 -1.19 -2.50 -8.36
N TYR A 51 -0.08 -2.41 -7.64
CA TYR A 51 1.01 -1.50 -7.94
C TYR A 51 2.26 -2.27 -8.29
N THR A 52 2.84 -1.93 -9.44
CA THR A 52 4.16 -2.40 -9.86
C THR A 52 5.05 -1.18 -10.11
N CYS A 53 6.15 -1.09 -9.37
CA CYS A 53 7.04 0.06 -9.44
C CYS A 53 8.50 -0.36 -9.46
N LEU A 54 9.27 0.23 -10.38
CA LEU A 54 10.67 -0.13 -10.61
C LEU A 54 11.65 0.67 -9.75
N SER A 55 11.33 1.94 -9.43
CA SER A 55 12.25 2.80 -8.66
C SER A 55 11.64 3.30 -7.33
N SER A 56 11.57 4.61 -7.10
CA SER A 56 11.17 5.23 -5.84
C SER A 56 9.68 5.49 -5.76
N VAL A 57 9.06 5.07 -4.67
CA VAL A 57 7.61 5.19 -4.49
C VAL A 57 7.29 5.78 -3.12
N VAL A 58 6.46 6.83 -3.13
CA VAL A 58 5.81 7.36 -1.93
C VAL A 58 4.32 7.23 -2.11
N ILE A 59 3.68 6.42 -1.26
CA ILE A 59 2.23 6.21 -1.33
C ILE A 59 1.61 6.53 0.02
N SER A 60 0.62 7.40 -0.01
CA SER A 60 -0.29 7.62 1.11
C SER A 60 -1.67 7.12 0.73
N TYR A 61 -2.19 6.20 1.54
CA TYR A 61 -3.45 5.54 1.24
C TYR A 61 -4.41 5.62 2.43
N THR A 62 -5.64 6.04 2.15
CA THR A 62 -6.73 5.98 3.13
C THR A 62 -7.88 5.12 2.59
N CYS A 63 -8.21 4.01 3.28
CA CYS A 63 -9.45 3.26 3.01
C CYS A 63 -10.36 3.31 4.23
N LEU A 64 -11.64 3.62 4.00
CA LEU A 64 -12.64 3.57 5.06
C LEU A 64 -13.18 2.15 5.29
N SER A 65 -13.37 1.35 4.24
CA SER A 65 -13.93 0.01 4.39
C SER A 65 -12.95 -1.12 4.00
N SER A 66 -13.20 -1.89 2.94
CA SER A 66 -12.41 -3.05 2.57
C SER A 66 -11.33 -2.72 1.54
N ALA A 67 -10.14 -3.27 1.73
CA ALA A 67 -9.07 -3.12 0.75
C ALA A 67 -8.25 -4.39 0.59
N VAL A 68 -8.02 -4.74 -0.68
CA VAL A 68 -7.03 -5.74 -1.09
C VAL A 68 -5.96 -5.02 -1.87
N ILE A 69 -4.74 -5.06 -1.36
CA ILE A 69 -3.65 -4.33 -2.00
C ILE A 69 -2.44 -5.24 -2.20
N LEU A 70 -1.94 -5.23 -3.44
CA LEU A 70 -0.77 -5.96 -3.85
C LEU A 70 0.26 -4.99 -4.38
N TYR A 71 1.43 -5.00 -3.75
CA TYR A 71 2.56 -4.16 -4.09
C TYR A 71 3.74 -5.01 -4.53
N THR A 72 4.25 -4.73 -5.72
CA THR A 72 5.56 -5.20 -6.18
C THR A 72 6.46 -4.01 -6.42
N CYS A 73 7.58 -3.96 -5.71
CA CYS A 73 8.50 -2.83 -5.79
C CYS A 73 9.96 -3.31 -5.83
N LEU A 74 10.71 -2.81 -6.82
CA LEU A 74 12.11 -3.21 -7.01
C LEU A 74 13.09 -2.40 -6.17
N SER A 75 12.80 -1.12 -5.89
CA SER A 75 13.73 -0.26 -5.15
C SER A 75 13.13 0.30 -3.83
N SER A 76 13.28 1.60 -3.54
CA SER A 76 12.93 2.24 -2.28
C SER A 76 11.44 2.56 -2.19
N VAL A 77 10.81 2.17 -1.09
CA VAL A 77 9.38 2.36 -0.88
C VAL A 77 9.11 2.99 0.48
N VAL A 78 8.33 4.08 0.47
CA VAL A 78 7.73 4.65 1.67
C VAL A 78 6.23 4.56 1.53
N ILE A 79 5.58 3.84 2.44
CA ILE A 79 4.13 3.68 2.44
C ILE A 79 3.58 4.15 3.77
N LEU A 80 2.54 4.97 3.69
CA LEU A 80 1.71 5.33 4.82
C LEU A 80 0.29 4.87 4.54
N TYR A 81 -0.22 4.06 5.46
CA TYR A 81 -1.49 3.40 5.29
C TYR A 81 -2.40 3.64 6.48
N THR A 82 -3.56 4.22 6.23
CA THR A 82 -4.58 4.43 7.26
C THR A 82 -5.85 3.69 6.88
N CYS A 83 -6.26 2.73 7.70
CA CYS A 83 -7.48 1.98 7.47
C CYS A 83 -8.40 1.84 8.65
N LEU A 84 -9.68 2.04 8.36
CA LEU A 84 -10.75 1.98 9.35
C LEU A 84 -11.35 0.58 9.49
N SER A 85 -11.37 -0.23 8.42
CA SER A 85 -11.95 -1.57 8.48
C SER A 85 -10.99 -2.70 8.03
N SER A 86 -11.45 -3.69 7.25
CA SER A 86 -10.73 -4.92 6.91
C SER A 86 -9.75 -4.73 5.76
N VAL A 87 -8.51 -5.19 5.97
CA VAL A 87 -7.46 -5.03 4.99
C VAL A 87 -6.64 -6.30 4.82
N VAL A 88 -6.46 -6.68 3.57
CA VAL A 88 -5.48 -7.70 3.16
C VAL A 88 -4.40 -7.02 2.35
N ILE A 89 -3.16 -7.13 2.80
CA ILE A 89 -2.01 -6.57 2.09
C ILE A 89 -0.95 -7.60 1.83
N SER A 90 -0.45 -7.58 0.59
CA SER A 90 0.68 -8.39 0.15
C SER A 90 1.77 -7.50 -0.43
N TYR A 91 2.99 -7.70 0.05
CA TYR A 91 4.16 -6.95 -0.35
C TYR A 91 5.26 -7.87 -0.83
N THR A 92 5.80 -7.51 -1.99
CA THR A 92 7.04 -8.07 -2.53
C THR A 92 7.98 -6.91 -2.78
N CYS A 93 9.08 -6.85 -2.04
CA CYS A 93 10.04 -5.76 -2.16
C CYS A 93 11.48 -6.28 -2.24
N LEU A 94 12.23 -5.82 -3.24
CA LEU A 94 13.62 -6.26 -3.42
C LEU A 94 14.61 -5.44 -2.59
N SER A 95 14.34 -4.16 -2.32
CA SER A 95 15.28 -3.28 -1.61
C SER A 95 14.71 -2.73 -0.29
N SER A 96 14.92 -1.45 0.03
CA SER A 96 14.54 -0.81 1.29
C SER A 96 13.06 -0.45 1.34
N VAL A 97 12.44 -0.77 2.47
CA VAL A 97 11.03 -0.47 2.69
C VAL A 97 10.82 0.13 4.06
N VAL A 98 10.15 1.28 4.09
CA VAL A 98 9.63 1.89 5.31
C VAL A 98 8.12 1.90 5.23
N ILE A 99 7.44 1.26 6.18
CA ILE A 99 5.98 1.31 6.23
C ILE A 99 5.46 1.71 7.59
N SER A 100 4.49 2.62 7.56
CA SER A 100 3.65 2.95 8.69
C SER A 100 2.20 2.57 8.42
N TYR A 101 1.64 1.83 9.38
CA TYR A 101 0.25 1.38 9.36
C TYR A 101 -0.47 1.91 10.59
N THR A 102 -1.64 2.50 10.35
CA THR A 102 -2.63 2.77 11.39
C THR A 102 -3.92 2.06 11.00
N CYS A 103 -4.31 1.05 11.77
CA CYS A 103 -5.49 0.25 11.47
C CYS A 103 -6.41 0.15 12.69
N LEU A 104 -7.70 0.43 12.49
CA LEU A 104 -8.72 0.37 13.55
C LEU A 104 -9.36 -1.01 13.70
N SER A 105 -9.32 -1.86 12.66
CA SER A 105 -9.95 -3.19 12.68
C SER A 105 -9.00 -4.32 12.21
N SER A 106 -9.51 -5.38 11.55
CA SER A 106 -8.76 -6.56 11.13
C SER A 106 -7.76 -6.30 9.99
N VAL A 107 -6.53 -6.76 10.19
CA VAL A 107 -5.47 -6.67 9.17
C VAL A 107 -4.78 -8.00 8.98
N VAL A 108 -4.66 -8.42 7.72
CA VAL A 108 -3.80 -9.53 7.30
C VAL A 108 -2.69 -8.98 6.43
N ILE A 109 -1.44 -9.23 6.84
CA ILE A 109 -0.26 -8.73 6.13
C ILE A 109 0.67 -9.89 5.79
N LEU A 110 0.99 -9.99 4.50
CA LEU A 110 1.98 -10.89 3.93
C LEU A 110 3.15 -10.05 3.40
N TYR A 111 4.32 -10.22 4.02
CA TYR A 111 5.53 -9.51 3.65
C TYR A 111 6.58 -10.47 3.10
N THR A 112 7.13 -10.13 1.94
CA THR A 112 8.31 -10.79 1.38
C THR A 112 9.33 -9.71 0.98
N CYS A 113 10.47 -9.70 1.65
CA CYS A 113 11.51 -8.68 1.43
C CYS A 113 12.90 -9.29 1.32
N LEU A 114 13.68 -8.86 0.33
CA LEU A 114 15.06 -9.34 0.15
C LEU A 114 16.11 -8.57 0.96
N SER A 115 15.86 -7.29 1.28
CA SER A 115 16.85 -6.45 1.99
C SER A 115 16.34 -5.91 3.34
N SER A 116 16.28 -4.59 3.53
CA SER A 116 15.94 -3.93 4.79
C SER A 116 14.47 -3.52 4.87
N VAL A 117 13.86 -3.79 6.02
CA VAL A 117 12.47 -3.42 6.31
C VAL A 117 12.37 -2.74 7.66
N VAL A 118 11.79 -1.55 7.69
CA VAL A 118 11.34 -0.88 8.91
C VAL A 118 9.83 -0.81 8.88
N ILE A 119 9.19 -1.37 9.90
CA ILE A 119 7.74 -1.34 10.00
C ILE A 119 7.29 -0.80 11.36
N SER A 120 6.34 0.12 11.31
CA SER A 120 5.62 0.61 12.47
C SER A 120 4.13 0.35 12.32
N TYR A 121 3.56 -0.33 13.30
CA TYR A 121 2.13 -0.63 13.35
C TYR A 121 1.50 0.05 14.57
N ASN A 122 0.38 0.70 14.35
CA ASN A 122 -0.54 1.13 15.39
C ASN A 122 -1.91 0.51 15.12
N CYS A 123 -2.29 -0.48 15.95
CA CYS A 123 -3.48 -1.29 15.71
C CYS A 123 -4.32 -1.44 16.97
N LEU A 124 -5.63 -1.19 16.85
CA LEU A 124 -6.59 -1.29 17.96
C LEU A 124 -7.27 -2.66 18.08
N SER A 125 -7.02 -3.60 17.15
CA SER A 125 -7.68 -4.91 17.15
C SER A 125 -6.82 -6.06 16.57
N LEU A 126 -7.41 -6.99 15.80
CA LEU A 126 -6.77 -8.21 15.31
C LEU A 126 -5.78 -7.97 14.17
N VAL A 127 -4.55 -8.45 14.36
CA VAL A 127 -3.47 -8.35 13.38
C VAL A 127 -2.85 -9.73 13.16
N VAL A 128 -2.87 -10.19 11.91
CA VAL A 128 -2.13 -11.38 11.47
C VAL A 128 -1.02 -10.93 10.53
N ILE A 129 0.22 -11.13 10.96
CA ILE A 129 1.41 -10.79 10.18
C ILE A 129 2.21 -12.05 9.87
N SER A 130 2.60 -12.19 8.62
CA SER A 130 3.59 -13.16 8.18
C SER A 130 4.65 -12.44 7.37
N TYR A 131 5.92 -12.73 7.66
CA TYR A 131 7.04 -12.11 6.98
C TYR A 131 8.08 -13.15 6.58
N THR A 132 8.65 -12.98 5.40
CA THR A 132 9.88 -13.63 4.97
C THR A 132 10.88 -12.55 4.61
N CYS A 133 11.99 -12.51 5.32
CA CYS A 133 13.03 -11.50 5.11
C CYS A 133 14.41 -12.16 5.10
N LEU A 134 15.23 -11.77 4.12
CA LEU A 134 16.56 -12.36 3.90
C LEU A 134 17.71 -11.58 4.58
N SER A 135 17.47 -10.38 5.12
CA SER A 135 18.54 -9.62 5.78
C SER A 135 18.15 -8.91 7.09
N TRP A 136 17.49 -7.75 7.07
CA TRP A 136 17.29 -6.92 8.28
C TRP A 136 15.84 -6.46 8.44
N VAL A 137 15.29 -6.66 9.64
CA VAL A 137 13.91 -6.28 9.99
C VAL A 137 13.88 -5.54 11.31
N VAL A 138 13.27 -4.36 11.32
CA VAL A 138 12.93 -3.60 12.53
C VAL A 138 11.42 -3.45 12.59
N ILE A 139 10.82 -3.93 13.68
CA ILE A 139 9.37 -3.84 13.91
C ILE A 139 9.12 -3.05 15.18
N SER A 140 8.25 -2.05 15.07
CA SER A 140 7.67 -1.33 16.21
C SER A 140 6.16 -1.54 16.22
N TYR A 141 5.62 -1.82 17.40
CA TYR A 141 4.21 -2.08 17.60
C TYR A 141 3.74 -1.28 18.80
N ASN A 142 2.77 -0.40 18.57
CA ASN A 142 2.07 0.35 19.61
C ASN A 142 0.59 -0.04 19.57
N CYS A 143 0.04 -0.41 20.73
CA CYS A 143 -1.40 -0.52 20.98
C CYS A 143 -1.90 0.79 21.59
#